data_AF-A0A9N9CRV8-F1
#
_entry.id   AF-A0A9N9CRV8-F1
#
_cell.length_a   1.000
_cell.length_b   1.000
_cell.length_c   1.000
_cell.angle_alpha   90.00
_cell.angle_beta   90.00
_cell.angle_gamma   90.00
#
_symmetry.space_group_name_H-M   'P 1'
#
loop_
_entity.id
_entity.type
_entity.pdbx_description
1 polymer ?
#
loop_
_entity_poly.entity_id
_entity_poly.type
_entity_poly.pdbx_seq_one_letter_code
_entity_poly.pdbx_strand_id
1 'polypeptide(L)'
;KLCSGICVRCSRAYYCSKECQKQDWKEHKKSCKVIVPNFEKEFAIKYPNEIKQVELLGEIQMNMQFNEDSINMINKSNSQNIMQRWRGWSNELTKFLSSPRQIGDIFARTTNLPYIADTGGCALSFSNTPKNGKLRLIQGKVHVAVGFVDLDLLLQTTILQNEDLVEHPAKFIGYEGSVYAVAKTNVILEMIIGKAPIRSIIEAWFSSVWTKETLEHFKNAINNIIKFGNASVDRPPNPTKRELHPEVRSLISYWSKSVGSPKSRKNAHKLWASVFNKTDPVFAIIVNLVKPRDRVQVARYIFTGEFPLMDDQQPENLVASIMMFNCSDGISPHSTSEIMLHLMPMESILPKYQCENTAFLNAVYNFLEEAIAKVRTWLLPPVGETKKIEIYLHFQWVTNDNPELLTSIRQLDSSTISWSNICDYLCAHNFHKLLQACSGNDTVHIMSSMNWTTEVFGGSIMDYDNTKRNKILTDARKMIQTSGQAIDPSGYFRYAQIMKHPHNISNVLLARSVKEYWLNYFFRGQDVNIIDASFLPYAHTHQVHQLLNIFFKYNKIL
;
A
#
# COMPACT_ATOMS: atom_id res chain seq x y z
N LYS A 1 32.93 -28.67 -13.95
CA LYS A 1 33.05 -28.02 -12.62
C LYS A 1 32.37 -26.66 -12.70
N LEU A 2 31.21 -26.49 -12.05
CA LEU A 2 30.40 -25.26 -12.10
C LEU A 2 31.07 -24.16 -11.26
N CYS A 3 31.40 -23.02 -11.88
CA CYS A 3 31.99 -21.85 -11.22
C CYS A 3 31.14 -21.38 -10.04
N SER A 4 31.75 -21.15 -8.87
CA SER A 4 31.02 -20.77 -7.64
C SER A 4 30.80 -19.26 -7.48
N GLY A 5 30.43 -18.59 -8.57
CA GLY A 5 29.69 -17.34 -8.50
C GLY A 5 30.53 -16.06 -8.39
N ILE A 6 30.03 -15.06 -9.10
CA ILE A 6 30.37 -13.65 -8.94
C ILE A 6 30.29 -13.23 -7.45
N CYS A 7 31.09 -12.27 -7.01
CA CYS A 7 31.00 -11.74 -5.66
C CYS A 7 29.57 -11.26 -5.39
N VAL A 8 28.87 -11.92 -4.47
CA VAL A 8 27.48 -11.59 -4.12
C VAL A 8 27.31 -10.19 -3.53
N ARG A 9 28.41 -9.56 -3.08
CA ARG A 9 28.40 -8.21 -2.50
C ARG A 9 28.52 -7.12 -3.57
N CYS A 10 29.52 -7.18 -4.45
CA CYS A 10 29.76 -6.12 -5.45
C CYS A 10 29.40 -6.49 -6.89
N SER A 11 29.12 -7.77 -7.15
CA SER A 11 28.89 -8.34 -8.49
C SER A 11 29.96 -7.97 -9.53
N ARG A 12 31.20 -7.67 -9.12
CA ARG A 12 32.31 -7.28 -10.02
C ARG A 12 33.46 -8.28 -10.07
N ALA A 13 33.76 -8.94 -8.96
CA ALA A 13 34.79 -9.97 -8.92
C ALA A 13 34.21 -11.34 -9.28
N TYR A 14 34.92 -12.09 -10.12
CA TYR A 14 34.53 -13.43 -10.56
C TYR A 14 35.50 -14.45 -9.99
N TYR A 15 34.95 -15.52 -9.41
CA TYR A 15 35.74 -16.58 -8.80
C TYR A 15 35.40 -17.92 -9.43
N CYS A 16 36.44 -18.68 -9.79
CA CYS A 16 36.27 -20.05 -10.28
C CYS A 16 35.87 -21.02 -9.16
N SER A 17 36.14 -20.68 -7.89
CA SER A 17 35.83 -21.49 -6.70
C SER A 17 35.66 -20.64 -5.43
N LYS A 18 35.05 -21.21 -4.38
CA LYS A 18 34.89 -20.54 -3.07
C LYS A 18 36.24 -20.35 -2.38
N GLU A 19 37.18 -21.24 -2.66
CA GLU A 19 38.55 -21.21 -2.18
C GLU A 19 39.28 -19.99 -2.75
N CYS A 20 39.17 -19.75 -4.06
CA CYS A 20 39.72 -18.55 -4.71
C CYS A 20 39.07 -17.27 -4.19
N GLN A 21 37.76 -17.27 -3.95
CA GLN A 21 37.08 -16.14 -3.32
C GLN A 21 37.61 -15.87 -1.90
N LYS A 22 37.77 -16.89 -1.05
CA LYS A 22 38.28 -16.74 0.32
C LYS A 22 39.73 -16.23 0.34
N GLN A 23 40.55 -16.67 -0.61
CA GLN A 23 41.94 -16.24 -0.75
C GLN A 23 42.02 -14.76 -1.14
N ASP A 24 41.25 -14.34 -2.14
CA ASP A 24 41.17 -12.95 -2.60
C ASP A 24 40.44 -12.03 -1.61
N TRP A 25 39.56 -12.57 -0.76
CA TRP A 25 38.71 -11.77 0.15
C TRP A 25 39.51 -10.81 1.04
N LYS A 26 40.74 -11.15 1.44
CA LYS A 26 41.58 -10.26 2.25
C LYS A 26 41.88 -8.92 1.55
N GLU A 27 42.04 -8.95 0.24
CA GLU A 27 42.30 -7.79 -0.60
C GLU A 27 41.00 -7.24 -1.21
N HIS A 28 40.17 -8.12 -1.78
CA HIS A 28 38.90 -7.74 -2.36
C HIS A 28 37.99 -7.00 -1.39
N LYS A 29 37.93 -7.39 -0.10
CA LYS A 29 37.08 -6.68 0.87
C LYS A 29 37.41 -5.19 1.01
N LYS A 30 38.66 -4.78 0.70
CA LYS A 30 39.09 -3.37 0.74
C LYS A 30 38.50 -2.55 -0.41
N SER A 31 38.22 -3.20 -1.55
CA SER A 31 37.69 -2.58 -2.77
C SER A 31 36.25 -3.00 -3.12
N CYS A 32 35.70 -4.00 -2.42
CA CYS A 32 34.37 -4.57 -2.62
C CYS A 32 33.28 -3.64 -2.05
N LYS A 33 32.94 -2.60 -2.82
CA LYS A 33 31.87 -1.66 -2.52
C LYS A 33 30.59 -1.99 -3.29
N VAL A 34 29.44 -1.82 -2.65
CA VAL A 34 28.16 -1.84 -3.39
C VAL A 34 28.11 -0.58 -4.26
N ILE A 35 27.57 -0.69 -5.47
CA ILE A 35 27.50 0.46 -6.37
C ILE A 35 26.19 1.18 -6.12
N VAL A 36 26.24 2.22 -5.29
CA VAL A 36 25.15 3.20 -5.19
C VAL A 36 25.17 4.04 -6.48
N PRO A 37 24.08 4.10 -7.27
CA PRO A 37 24.01 4.99 -8.43
C PRO A 37 24.19 6.44 -8.00
N ASN A 38 24.78 7.27 -8.87
CA ASN A 38 24.98 8.69 -8.59
C ASN A 38 23.70 9.49 -8.94
N PHE A 39 22.61 9.19 -8.25
CA PHE A 39 21.30 9.79 -8.53
C PHE A 39 21.24 11.28 -8.20
N GLU A 40 22.10 11.76 -7.29
CA GLU A 40 22.32 13.20 -7.06
C GLU A 40 22.77 13.90 -8.35
N LYS A 41 23.87 13.42 -8.96
CA LYS A 41 24.39 13.99 -10.21
C LYS A 41 23.40 13.85 -11.37
N GLU A 42 22.73 12.71 -11.47
CA GLU A 42 21.71 12.47 -12.50
C GLU A 42 20.56 13.48 -12.40
N PHE A 43 20.10 13.77 -11.17
CA PHE A 43 19.07 14.77 -10.92
C PHE A 43 19.56 16.19 -11.23
N ALA A 44 20.78 16.54 -10.80
CA ALA A 44 21.38 17.85 -11.05
C ALA A 44 21.56 18.17 -12.54
N ILE A 45 21.85 17.15 -13.38
CA ILE A 45 21.93 17.32 -14.83
C ILE A 45 20.58 17.76 -15.42
N LYS A 46 19.47 17.19 -14.95
CA LYS A 46 18.12 17.52 -15.47
C LYS A 46 17.54 18.78 -14.82
N TYR A 47 17.82 19.02 -13.54
CA TYR A 47 17.28 20.13 -12.76
C TYR A 47 18.39 20.94 -12.06
N PRO A 48 19.27 21.62 -12.82
CA PRO A 48 20.46 22.29 -12.27
C PRO A 48 20.15 23.44 -11.30
N ASN A 49 18.94 24.00 -11.37
CA ASN A 49 18.50 25.12 -10.54
C ASN A 49 17.85 24.68 -9.21
N GLU A 50 17.64 23.38 -8.99
CA GLU A 50 16.99 22.84 -7.78
C GLU A 50 18.01 22.46 -6.70
N ILE A 51 18.83 23.43 -6.31
CA ILE A 51 20.02 23.24 -5.46
C ILE A 51 19.69 22.50 -4.15
N LYS A 52 18.59 22.87 -3.48
CA LYS A 52 18.20 22.24 -2.20
C LYS A 52 17.84 20.76 -2.34
N GLN A 53 17.15 20.40 -3.43
CA GLN A 53 16.80 19.01 -3.73
C GLN A 53 18.05 18.20 -4.08
N VAL A 54 18.98 18.79 -4.84
CA VAL A 54 20.28 18.19 -5.16
C VAL A 54 21.09 17.93 -3.88
N GLU A 55 21.22 18.92 -3.00
CA GLU A 55 21.92 18.79 -1.70
C GLU A 55 21.31 17.67 -0.84
N LEU A 56 19.98 17.63 -0.74
CA LEU A 56 19.27 16.59 0.00
C LEU A 56 19.50 15.19 -0.59
N LEU A 57 19.46 15.04 -1.93
CA LEU A 57 19.81 13.78 -2.59
C LEU A 57 21.26 13.37 -2.31
N GLY A 58 22.19 14.32 -2.26
CA GLY A 58 23.59 14.09 -1.88
C GLY A 58 23.70 13.53 -0.46
N GLU A 59 23.00 14.13 0.51
CA GLU A 59 22.94 13.61 1.89
C GLU A 59 22.36 12.19 1.96
N ILE A 60 21.27 11.94 1.25
CA ILE A 60 20.63 10.61 1.19
C ILE A 60 21.58 9.59 0.57
N GLN A 61 22.24 9.94 -0.53
CA GLN A 61 23.21 9.08 -1.22
C GLN A 61 24.38 8.71 -0.30
N MET A 62 24.93 9.68 0.44
CA MET A 62 25.97 9.42 1.44
C MET A 62 25.48 8.47 2.53
N ASN A 63 24.29 8.71 3.11
CA ASN A 63 23.73 7.85 4.16
C ASN A 63 23.54 6.40 3.69
N MET A 64 23.15 6.19 2.43
CA MET A 64 23.00 4.86 1.86
C MET A 64 24.34 4.14 1.65
N GLN A 65 25.41 4.88 1.33
CA GLN A 65 26.78 4.35 1.23
C GLN A 65 27.34 3.94 2.61
N PHE A 66 26.99 4.68 3.68
CA PHE A 66 27.44 4.38 5.05
C PHE A 66 26.69 3.22 5.72
N ASN A 67 25.44 2.95 5.36
CA ASN A 67 24.63 1.86 5.92
C ASN A 67 25.02 0.45 5.42
N GLU A 68 26.13 0.32 4.68
CA GLU A 68 26.58 -0.92 4.05
C GLU A 68 27.12 -1.98 5.04
N ASP A 69 27.61 -1.58 6.23
CA ASP A 69 28.06 -2.50 7.29
C ASP A 69 26.89 -3.01 8.15
N SER A 70 26.09 -3.84 7.49
CA SER A 70 24.67 -4.10 7.72
C SER A 70 24.32 -4.97 8.95
N ILE A 71 25.29 -5.28 9.81
CA ILE A 71 25.07 -6.06 11.05
C ILE A 71 25.32 -5.20 12.30
N ASN A 72 26.29 -4.29 12.26
CA ASN A 72 26.54 -3.37 13.37
C ASN A 72 25.33 -2.45 13.63
N MET A 73 24.55 -2.15 12.58
CA MET A 73 23.27 -1.45 12.72
C MET A 73 22.21 -2.29 13.45
N ILE A 74 22.09 -3.58 13.14
CA ILE A 74 21.15 -4.50 13.82
C ILE A 74 21.54 -4.67 15.30
N ASN A 75 22.84 -4.68 15.59
CA ASN A 75 23.37 -4.96 16.93
C ASN A 75 23.25 -3.77 17.90
N LYS A 76 22.93 -2.56 17.41
CA LYS A 76 22.51 -1.45 18.27
C LYS A 76 21.06 -1.66 18.72
N SER A 77 20.79 -2.73 19.48
CA SER A 77 19.46 -2.93 20.06
C SER A 77 19.25 -1.92 21.21
N ASN A 78 18.36 -0.96 21.00
CA ASN A 78 17.83 -0.12 22.08
C ASN A 78 16.38 -0.53 22.37
N SER A 79 15.81 0.02 23.45
CA SER A 79 14.41 -0.21 23.83
C SER A 79 13.42 0.18 22.73
N GLN A 80 13.73 1.20 21.93
CA GLN A 80 12.89 1.62 20.79
C GLN A 80 12.78 0.54 19.71
N ASN A 81 13.87 -0.18 19.40
CA ASN A 81 13.83 -1.25 18.40
C ASN A 81 12.95 -2.42 18.86
N ILE A 82 12.95 -2.75 20.15
CA ILE A 82 12.07 -3.78 20.71
C ILE A 82 10.61 -3.34 20.65
N MET A 83 10.33 -2.07 20.98
CA MET A 83 8.97 -1.51 20.86
C MET A 83 8.46 -1.54 19.42
N GLN A 84 9.30 -1.21 18.44
CA GLN A 84 8.92 -1.30 17.01
C GLN A 84 8.68 -2.75 16.58
N ARG A 85 9.55 -3.68 17.00
CA ARG A 85 9.46 -5.12 16.68
C ARG A 85 8.16 -5.78 17.18
N TRP A 86 7.69 -5.40 18.37
CA TRP A 86 6.52 -6.02 19.03
C TRP A 86 5.29 -5.08 19.09
N ARG A 87 5.33 -3.94 18.39
CA ARG A 87 4.28 -2.90 18.36
C ARG A 87 3.83 -2.41 19.74
N GLY A 88 4.76 -2.38 20.69
CA GLY A 88 4.49 -1.91 22.06
C GLY A 88 5.41 -2.54 23.10
N TRP A 89 5.21 -2.12 24.35
CA TRP A 89 5.87 -2.68 25.52
C TRP A 89 4.81 -3.04 26.57
N SER A 90 4.94 -4.20 27.21
CA SER A 90 4.06 -4.64 28.29
C SER A 90 4.77 -5.60 29.24
N ASN A 91 4.20 -5.79 30.43
CA ASN A 91 4.71 -6.75 31.41
C ASN A 91 4.58 -8.19 30.88
N GLU A 92 3.53 -8.46 30.12
CA GLU A 92 3.28 -9.73 29.44
C GLU A 92 4.35 -9.98 28.38
N LEU A 93 4.70 -8.97 27.58
CA LEU A 93 5.79 -9.06 26.62
C LEU A 93 7.11 -9.32 27.33
N THR A 94 7.35 -8.65 28.46
CA THR A 94 8.57 -8.86 29.26
C THR A 94 8.65 -10.31 29.74
N LYS A 95 7.57 -10.85 30.31
CA LYS A 95 7.49 -12.25 30.75
C LYS A 95 7.69 -13.24 29.60
N PHE A 96 7.06 -12.98 28.44
CA PHE A 96 7.24 -13.76 27.22
C PHE A 96 8.71 -13.74 26.76
N LEU A 97 9.32 -12.55 26.70
CA LEU A 97 10.72 -12.33 26.34
C LEU A 97 11.74 -12.69 27.44
N SER A 98 11.30 -13.11 28.62
CA SER A 98 12.16 -13.71 29.65
C SER A 98 12.06 -15.23 29.76
N SER A 99 11.04 -15.85 29.16
CA SER A 99 10.80 -17.31 29.22
C SER A 99 11.48 -18.07 28.06
N PRO A 100 11.83 -19.36 28.16
CA PRO A 100 12.27 -20.14 27.01
C PRO A 100 11.24 -20.07 25.87
N ARG A 101 11.69 -19.80 24.63
CA ARG A 101 10.81 -19.69 23.45
C ARG A 101 11.34 -20.54 22.31
N GLN A 102 10.42 -20.99 21.47
CA GLN A 102 10.68 -21.66 20.21
C GLN A 102 10.26 -20.77 19.04
N ILE A 103 10.89 -20.98 17.89
CA ILE A 103 10.47 -20.32 16.64
C ILE A 103 9.01 -20.70 16.37
N GLY A 104 8.18 -19.71 16.11
CA GLY A 104 6.74 -19.89 15.91
C GLY A 104 5.88 -19.62 17.15
N ASP A 105 6.47 -19.44 18.33
CA ASP A 105 5.72 -19.03 19.52
C ASP A 105 5.00 -17.70 19.27
N ILE A 106 3.72 -17.63 19.63
CA ILE A 106 2.86 -16.49 19.38
C ILE A 106 2.77 -15.63 20.64
N PHE A 107 3.28 -14.41 20.55
CA PHE A 107 2.91 -13.33 21.46
C PHE A 107 1.59 -12.73 20.99
N ALA A 108 0.51 -13.43 21.33
CA ALA A 108 -0.84 -12.94 21.17
C ALA A 108 -1.02 -11.76 22.11
N ARG A 109 -0.78 -10.54 21.62
CA ARG A 109 -1.12 -9.36 22.40
C ARG A 109 -2.62 -9.45 22.71
N THR A 110 -3.00 -9.13 23.95
CA THR A 110 -4.34 -8.66 24.27
C THR A 110 -4.51 -7.28 23.62
N THR A 111 -4.57 -7.21 22.28
CA THR A 111 -4.61 -5.94 21.55
C THR A 111 -5.98 -5.30 21.72
N ASN A 112 -6.15 -4.54 22.80
CA ASN A 112 -7.03 -3.38 22.85
C ASN A 112 -6.28 -2.16 22.29
N LEU A 113 -5.57 -2.28 21.16
CA LEU A 113 -5.32 -1.08 20.37
C LEU A 113 -6.65 -0.82 19.67
N PRO A 114 -7.37 0.27 19.98
CA PRO A 114 -8.61 0.52 19.30
C PRO A 114 -8.32 0.58 17.81
N TYR A 115 -9.09 -0.18 17.03
CA TYR A 115 -9.22 -0.01 15.58
C TYR A 115 -9.49 1.46 15.19
N ILE A 116 -9.93 2.28 16.16
CA ILE A 116 -10.30 3.69 16.10
C ILE A 116 -9.11 4.65 16.39
N ALA A 117 -7.87 4.16 16.60
CA ALA A 117 -6.76 5.03 17.03
C ALA A 117 -6.39 6.14 16.03
N ASP A 118 -6.66 5.94 14.73
CA ASP A 118 -6.68 7.04 13.76
C ASP A 118 -8.13 7.49 13.59
N THR A 119 -8.49 8.61 14.24
CA THR A 119 -9.85 9.18 14.21
C THR A 119 -10.17 9.85 12.86
N GLY A 120 -9.51 9.44 11.76
CA GLY A 120 -9.53 10.17 10.50
C GLY A 120 -8.93 11.58 10.61
N GLY A 121 -8.04 11.80 11.60
CA GLY A 121 -7.47 13.12 11.90
C GLY A 121 -6.45 13.61 10.87
N CYS A 122 -6.19 12.80 9.84
CA CYS A 122 -5.24 13.09 8.78
C CYS A 122 -5.84 12.74 7.41
N ALA A 123 -5.54 13.56 6.40
CA ALA A 123 -5.86 13.30 5.01
C ALA A 123 -4.90 12.26 4.40
N LEU A 124 -5.09 11.00 4.79
CA LEU A 124 -4.33 9.86 4.25
C LEU A 124 -4.94 9.42 2.92
N SER A 125 -4.12 9.48 1.88
CA SER A 125 -4.47 9.19 0.49
C SER A 125 -3.96 7.84 -0.01
N PHE A 126 -2.91 7.27 0.59
CA PHE A 126 -2.18 6.12 0.03
C PHE A 126 -1.79 5.05 1.07
N SER A 127 -2.11 5.26 2.34
CA SER A 127 -1.68 4.39 3.45
C SER A 127 -2.65 3.24 3.72
N ASN A 128 -2.14 2.11 4.22
CA ASN A 128 -2.90 0.93 4.68
C ASN A 128 -3.74 0.21 3.62
N THR A 129 -3.32 0.26 2.36
CA THR A 129 -4.15 -0.26 1.28
C THR A 129 -3.92 -1.76 0.99
N PRO A 130 -4.99 -2.58 0.93
CA PRO A 130 -4.88 -4.00 0.67
C PRO A 130 -4.52 -4.29 -0.79
N LYS A 131 -3.39 -4.97 -1.02
CA LYS A 131 -2.94 -5.37 -2.37
C LYS A 131 -3.56 -6.71 -2.78
N ASN A 132 -4.85 -6.68 -3.10
CA ASN A 132 -5.62 -7.89 -3.43
C ASN A 132 -5.92 -7.98 -4.93
N GLY A 133 -4.89 -8.24 -5.75
CA GLY A 133 -5.02 -8.42 -7.19
C GLY A 133 -5.84 -9.64 -7.66
N LYS A 134 -6.42 -10.40 -6.72
CA LYS A 134 -7.22 -11.61 -6.99
C LYS A 134 -8.72 -11.44 -6.74
N LEU A 135 -9.19 -10.24 -6.36
CA LEU A 135 -10.63 -10.05 -6.17
C LEU A 135 -11.38 -10.27 -7.49
N ARG A 136 -12.39 -11.14 -7.42
CA ARG A 136 -13.34 -11.39 -8.51
C ARG A 136 -14.73 -11.05 -8.02
N LEU A 137 -15.36 -10.09 -8.69
CA LEU A 137 -16.77 -9.78 -8.48
C LEU A 137 -17.60 -10.68 -9.40
N ILE A 138 -18.79 -11.05 -8.94
CA ILE A 138 -19.74 -11.85 -9.72
C ILE A 138 -20.91 -10.93 -10.09
N GLN A 139 -21.29 -10.93 -11.36
CA GLN A 139 -22.46 -10.19 -11.84
C GLN A 139 -23.71 -10.57 -11.02
N GLY A 140 -24.50 -9.57 -10.62
CA GLY A 140 -25.69 -9.74 -9.79
C GLY A 140 -25.44 -10.06 -8.32
N LYS A 141 -24.17 -10.12 -7.86
CA LYS A 141 -23.81 -10.38 -6.46
C LYS A 141 -23.27 -9.14 -5.77
N VAL A 142 -23.29 -9.19 -4.44
CA VAL A 142 -22.78 -8.13 -3.57
C VAL A 142 -21.36 -8.46 -3.11
N HIS A 143 -20.49 -7.45 -3.14
CA HIS A 143 -19.22 -7.38 -2.43
C HIS A 143 -19.28 -6.27 -1.39
N VAL A 144 -18.86 -6.57 -0.18
CA VAL A 144 -18.73 -5.58 0.90
C VAL A 144 -17.25 -5.29 1.14
N ALA A 145 -16.86 -4.02 1.14
CA ALA A 145 -15.50 -3.58 1.46
C ALA A 145 -15.49 -2.81 2.78
N VAL A 146 -14.73 -3.28 3.76
CA VAL A 146 -14.61 -2.66 5.08
C VAL A 146 -13.18 -2.18 5.29
N GLY A 147 -13.01 -0.92 5.73
CA GLY A 147 -11.69 -0.33 5.96
C GLY A 147 -10.95 0.02 4.67
N PHE A 148 -11.67 0.48 3.65
CA PHE A 148 -11.09 0.81 2.35
C PHE A 148 -10.55 2.25 2.35
N VAL A 149 -9.45 2.47 1.64
CA VAL A 149 -8.85 3.80 1.52
C VAL A 149 -9.51 4.57 0.36
N ASP A 150 -9.69 3.89 -0.78
CA ASP A 150 -10.39 4.40 -1.95
C ASP A 150 -10.88 3.25 -2.87
N LEU A 151 -11.08 3.50 -4.17
CA LEU A 151 -11.52 2.49 -5.15
C LEU A 151 -10.36 1.67 -5.76
N ASP A 152 -9.15 1.69 -5.20
CA ASP A 152 -7.97 0.99 -5.74
C ASP A 152 -8.22 -0.51 -5.95
N LEU A 153 -8.99 -1.15 -5.08
CA LEU A 153 -9.36 -2.56 -5.17
C LEU A 153 -10.01 -2.87 -6.53
N LEU A 154 -10.81 -1.93 -7.07
CA LEU A 154 -11.47 -2.08 -8.37
C LEU A 154 -10.49 -1.96 -9.54
N LEU A 155 -9.35 -1.29 -9.37
CA LEU A 155 -8.34 -1.14 -10.42
C LEU A 155 -7.78 -2.51 -10.86
N GLN A 156 -7.68 -3.46 -9.92
CA GLN A 156 -7.18 -4.81 -10.20
C GLN A 156 -8.27 -5.88 -10.36
N THR A 157 -9.47 -5.57 -9.89
CA THR A 157 -10.60 -6.51 -9.91
C THR A 157 -11.01 -6.90 -11.32
N THR A 158 -11.72 -8.03 -11.44
CA THR A 158 -12.49 -8.41 -12.64
C THR A 158 -13.94 -8.72 -12.27
N ILE A 159 -14.87 -8.47 -13.19
CA ILE A 159 -16.26 -8.93 -13.08
C ILE A 159 -16.41 -10.20 -13.92
N LEU A 160 -16.78 -11.30 -13.26
CA LEU A 160 -17.18 -12.56 -13.87
C LEU A 160 -18.66 -12.49 -14.25
N GLN A 161 -18.97 -12.94 -15.46
CA GLN A 161 -20.36 -13.08 -15.88
C GLN A 161 -21.02 -14.21 -15.10
N ASN A 162 -22.30 -14.03 -14.84
CA ASN A 162 -23.19 -15.05 -14.31
C ASN A 162 -24.36 -15.12 -15.29
N GLU A 163 -24.48 -16.24 -16.01
CA GLU A 163 -25.48 -16.44 -17.07
C GLU A 163 -26.92 -16.32 -16.54
N ASP A 164 -27.14 -16.60 -15.25
CA ASP A 164 -28.46 -16.52 -14.62
C ASP A 164 -28.83 -15.11 -14.17
N LEU A 165 -27.87 -14.19 -14.05
CA LEU A 165 -28.05 -12.85 -13.45
C LEU A 165 -27.45 -11.72 -14.31
N VAL A 166 -27.38 -11.92 -15.63
CA VAL A 166 -26.72 -11.00 -16.58
C VAL A 166 -27.28 -9.57 -16.49
N GLU A 167 -28.57 -9.43 -16.19
CA GLU A 167 -29.24 -8.13 -16.12
C GLU A 167 -28.96 -7.35 -14.82
N HIS A 168 -28.54 -8.02 -13.74
CA HIS A 168 -28.33 -7.40 -12.44
C HIS A 168 -26.88 -6.93 -12.26
N PRO A 169 -26.62 -5.67 -11.89
CA PRO A 169 -25.25 -5.20 -11.67
C PRO A 169 -24.61 -5.90 -10.48
N ALA A 170 -23.30 -6.09 -10.54
CA ALA A 170 -22.53 -6.35 -9.32
C ALA A 170 -22.63 -5.14 -8.40
N LYS A 171 -22.72 -5.34 -7.09
CA LYS A 171 -22.79 -4.24 -6.11
C LYS A 171 -21.53 -4.21 -5.27
N PHE A 172 -20.89 -3.06 -5.20
CA PHE A 172 -19.79 -2.76 -4.30
C PHE A 172 -20.29 -1.84 -3.20
N ILE A 173 -20.25 -2.30 -1.95
CA ILE A 173 -20.74 -1.56 -0.79
C ILE A 173 -19.57 -1.35 0.16
N GLY A 174 -19.08 -0.12 0.24
CA GLY A 174 -17.96 0.28 1.07
C GLY A 174 -18.41 0.84 2.42
N TYR A 175 -17.79 0.39 3.51
CA TYR A 175 -17.85 0.98 4.85
C TYR A 175 -16.47 1.42 5.29
N GLU A 176 -16.32 2.70 5.63
CA GLU A 176 -15.04 3.29 6.00
C GLU A 176 -15.17 4.23 7.20
N GLY A 177 -14.22 4.15 8.13
CA GLY A 177 -14.17 4.93 9.37
C GLY A 177 -13.56 6.32 9.22
N SER A 178 -13.01 6.65 8.04
CA SER A 178 -12.43 7.95 7.71
C SER A 178 -13.37 8.81 6.86
N VAL A 179 -13.78 9.97 7.41
CA VAL A 179 -14.54 11.01 6.71
C VAL A 179 -13.84 11.40 5.40
N TYR A 180 -12.51 11.53 5.46
CA TYR A 180 -11.67 11.92 4.34
C TYR A 180 -11.73 10.90 3.20
N ALA A 181 -11.51 9.62 3.51
CA ALA A 181 -11.49 8.54 2.53
C ALA A 181 -12.85 8.44 1.83
N VAL A 182 -13.96 8.46 2.57
CA VAL A 182 -15.31 8.43 2.00
C VAL A 182 -15.58 9.65 1.11
N ALA A 183 -15.21 10.86 1.56
CA ALA A 183 -15.40 12.09 0.79
C ALA A 183 -14.61 12.08 -0.53
N LYS A 184 -13.30 11.77 -0.46
CA LYS A 184 -12.41 11.67 -1.63
C LYS A 184 -12.93 10.64 -2.62
N THR A 185 -13.31 9.46 -2.13
CA THR A 185 -13.78 8.34 -2.97
C THR A 185 -15.08 8.68 -3.69
N ASN A 186 -16.02 9.36 -3.03
CA ASN A 186 -17.24 9.88 -3.68
C ASN A 186 -16.91 10.88 -4.80
N VAL A 187 -15.96 11.79 -4.57
CA VAL A 187 -15.51 12.75 -5.61
C VAL A 187 -14.92 12.02 -6.82
N ILE A 188 -14.01 11.07 -6.60
CA ILE A 188 -13.41 10.28 -7.69
C ILE A 188 -14.47 9.49 -8.46
N LEU A 189 -15.40 8.85 -7.75
CA LEU A 189 -16.51 8.11 -8.36
C LEU A 189 -17.36 9.02 -9.26
N GLU A 190 -17.75 10.19 -8.77
CA GLU A 190 -18.57 11.13 -9.54
C GLU A 190 -17.79 11.80 -10.68
N MET A 191 -16.47 11.95 -10.59
CA MET A 191 -15.65 12.35 -11.75
C MET A 191 -15.65 11.27 -12.83
N ILE A 192 -15.59 9.98 -12.46
CA ILE A 192 -15.69 8.87 -13.42
C ILE A 192 -17.08 8.84 -14.08
N ILE A 193 -18.15 8.92 -13.28
CA ILE A 193 -19.54 8.93 -13.76
C ILE A 193 -19.82 10.17 -14.62
N GLY A 194 -19.29 11.33 -14.22
CA GLY A 194 -19.34 12.58 -14.97
C GLY A 194 -18.48 12.59 -16.23
N LYS A 195 -17.85 11.47 -16.61
CA LYS A 195 -17.01 11.29 -17.80
C LYS A 195 -15.85 12.29 -17.88
N ALA A 196 -15.29 12.73 -16.76
CA ALA A 196 -14.09 13.55 -16.75
C ALA A 196 -12.94 12.85 -17.52
N PRO A 197 -11.98 13.57 -18.12
CA PRO A 197 -10.80 12.95 -18.72
C PRO A 197 -10.10 12.02 -17.72
N ILE A 198 -9.60 10.88 -18.19
CA ILE A 198 -8.93 9.90 -17.31
C ILE A 198 -7.71 10.53 -16.63
N ARG A 199 -6.95 11.35 -17.36
CA ARG A 199 -5.85 12.14 -16.80
C ARG A 199 -6.31 13.04 -15.65
N SER A 200 -7.44 13.73 -15.76
CA SER A 200 -7.97 14.56 -14.68
C SER A 200 -8.39 13.74 -13.45
N ILE A 201 -8.90 12.53 -13.66
CA ILE A 201 -9.20 11.60 -12.55
C ILE A 201 -7.88 11.16 -11.87
N ILE A 202 -6.85 10.83 -12.63
CA ILE A 202 -5.52 10.48 -12.11
C ILE A 202 -4.92 11.65 -11.32
N GLU A 203 -4.99 12.88 -11.84
CA GLU A 203 -4.54 14.08 -11.13
C GLU A 203 -5.29 14.28 -9.81
N ALA A 204 -6.63 14.21 -9.84
CA ALA A 204 -7.46 14.34 -8.64
C ALA A 204 -7.12 13.27 -7.59
N TRP A 205 -6.82 12.05 -8.03
CA TRP A 205 -6.62 10.91 -7.14
C TRP A 205 -5.19 10.85 -6.55
N PHE A 206 -4.17 11.10 -7.37
CA PHE A 206 -2.77 10.77 -7.05
C PHE A 206 -1.80 11.96 -7.04
N SER A 207 -2.23 13.15 -7.47
CA SER A 207 -1.33 14.32 -7.62
C SER A 207 -1.52 15.35 -6.52
N SER A 208 -0.41 15.95 -6.09
CA SER A 208 -0.38 17.14 -5.25
C SER A 208 -0.85 18.42 -5.98
N VAL A 209 -0.86 18.42 -7.31
CA VAL A 209 -1.28 19.56 -8.13
C VAL A 209 -2.19 19.14 -9.27
N TRP A 210 -3.04 20.06 -9.70
CA TRP A 210 -4.04 19.85 -10.74
C TRP A 210 -3.94 20.91 -11.83
N THR A 211 -4.31 20.52 -13.03
CA THR A 211 -4.66 21.46 -14.10
C THR A 211 -5.96 22.20 -13.77
N LYS A 212 -6.20 23.33 -14.47
CA LYS A 212 -7.48 24.05 -14.36
C LYS A 212 -8.66 23.23 -14.86
N GLU A 213 -8.44 22.38 -15.86
CA GLU A 213 -9.43 21.43 -16.36
C GLU A 213 -9.84 20.44 -15.26
N THR A 214 -8.87 19.83 -14.57
CA THR A 214 -9.14 18.94 -13.43
C THR A 214 -9.91 19.65 -12.32
N LEU A 215 -9.58 20.90 -12.01
CA LEU A 215 -10.31 21.70 -11.01
C LEU A 215 -11.79 21.89 -11.38
N GLU A 216 -12.10 22.11 -12.66
CA GLU A 216 -13.49 22.28 -13.12
C GLU A 216 -14.27 20.96 -13.07
N HIS A 217 -13.66 19.84 -13.46
CA HIS A 217 -14.28 18.53 -13.33
C HIS A 217 -14.51 18.15 -11.86
N PHE A 218 -13.57 18.46 -10.97
CA PHE A 218 -13.72 18.31 -9.53
C PHE A 218 -14.90 19.12 -8.99
N LYS A 219 -15.01 20.40 -9.38
CA LYS A 219 -16.13 21.28 -9.01
C LYS A 219 -17.47 20.71 -9.47
N ASN A 220 -17.55 20.21 -10.69
CA ASN A 220 -18.77 19.58 -11.23
C ASN A 220 -19.16 18.33 -10.44
N ALA A 221 -18.19 17.47 -10.10
CA ALA A 221 -18.43 16.30 -9.25
C ALA A 221 -18.99 16.69 -7.87
N ILE A 222 -18.37 17.66 -7.19
CA ILE A 222 -18.85 18.15 -5.88
C ILE A 222 -20.27 18.70 -5.96
N ASN A 223 -20.58 19.50 -6.98
CA ASN A 223 -21.92 20.06 -7.17
C ASN A 223 -22.99 18.98 -7.35
N ASN A 224 -22.64 17.81 -7.87
CA ASN A 224 -23.55 16.67 -7.97
C ASN A 224 -23.66 15.91 -6.63
N ILE A 225 -22.53 15.66 -5.96
CA ILE A 225 -22.50 14.93 -4.68
C ILE A 225 -23.30 15.65 -3.60
N ILE A 226 -23.20 16.98 -3.51
CA ILE A 226 -23.93 17.77 -2.51
C ILE A 226 -25.45 17.60 -2.63
N LYS A 227 -25.98 17.18 -3.79
CA LYS A 227 -27.41 16.92 -4.00
C LYS A 227 -27.87 15.56 -3.45
N PHE A 228 -26.96 14.69 -3.02
CA PHE A 228 -27.33 13.39 -2.42
C PHE A 228 -28.15 13.60 -1.14
N GLY A 229 -28.94 12.59 -0.76
CA GLY A 229 -29.70 12.61 0.50
C GLY A 229 -28.79 12.61 1.73
N ASN A 230 -29.34 12.90 2.90
CA ASN A 230 -28.62 12.73 4.18
C ASN A 230 -28.80 11.31 4.69
N ALA A 231 -27.69 10.70 5.11
CA ALA A 231 -27.71 9.46 5.88
C ALA A 231 -28.16 9.75 7.32
N SER A 232 -28.67 8.73 8.00
CA SER A 232 -28.95 8.81 9.44
C SER A 232 -27.64 8.92 10.24
N VAL A 233 -27.67 9.67 11.34
CA VAL A 233 -26.56 9.74 12.31
C VAL A 233 -26.72 8.68 13.39
N ASP A 234 -27.97 8.34 13.74
CA ASP A 234 -28.29 7.47 14.87
C ASP A 234 -28.55 6.01 14.47
N ARG A 235 -28.62 5.72 13.16
CA ARG A 235 -28.91 4.39 12.62
C ARG A 235 -27.92 4.00 11.54
N PRO A 236 -27.72 2.69 11.30
CA PRO A 236 -26.93 2.23 10.17
C PRO A 236 -27.41 2.85 8.84
N PRO A 237 -26.47 3.21 7.94
CA PRO A 237 -26.81 3.78 6.64
C PRO A 237 -27.53 2.74 5.76
N ASN A 238 -28.38 3.21 4.84
CA ASN A 238 -28.99 2.29 3.88
C ASN A 238 -27.90 1.80 2.90
N PRO A 239 -27.60 0.49 2.86
CA PRO A 239 -26.44 -0.04 2.15
C PRO A 239 -26.47 0.22 0.64
N THR A 240 -27.65 0.38 0.05
CA THR A 240 -27.86 0.53 -1.40
C THR A 240 -28.42 1.90 -1.79
N LYS A 241 -28.21 2.92 -0.94
CA LYS A 241 -28.64 4.29 -1.22
C LYS A 241 -27.44 5.21 -1.32
N ARG A 242 -27.51 6.17 -2.26
CA ARG A 242 -26.52 7.25 -2.35
C ARG A 242 -26.92 8.37 -1.40
N GLU A 243 -26.34 8.35 -0.22
CA GLU A 243 -26.54 9.34 0.82
C GLU A 243 -25.21 9.70 1.48
N LEU A 244 -25.15 10.90 2.06
CA LEU A 244 -23.94 11.39 2.73
C LEU A 244 -24.21 11.51 4.22
N HIS A 245 -23.30 10.97 5.02
CA HIS A 245 -23.22 11.31 6.43
C HIS A 245 -22.93 12.82 6.60
N PRO A 246 -23.51 13.51 7.59
CA PRO A 246 -23.31 14.95 7.79
C PRO A 246 -21.83 15.38 7.87
N GLU A 247 -20.96 14.58 8.49
CA GLU A 247 -19.52 14.87 8.56
C GLU A 247 -18.85 14.85 7.18
N VAL A 248 -19.16 13.84 6.36
CA VAL A 248 -18.66 13.72 4.98
C VAL A 248 -19.16 14.91 4.15
N ARG A 249 -20.44 15.26 4.28
CA ARG A 249 -21.03 16.42 3.61
C ARG A 249 -20.35 17.73 4.03
N SER A 250 -20.01 17.88 5.29
CA SER A 250 -19.34 19.08 5.81
C SER A 250 -17.98 19.27 5.12
N LEU A 251 -17.17 18.21 5.04
CA LEU A 251 -15.88 18.24 4.35
C LEU A 251 -16.02 18.56 2.85
N ILE A 252 -16.98 17.92 2.15
CA ILE A 252 -17.22 18.19 0.73
C ILE A 252 -17.68 19.64 0.51
N SER A 253 -18.50 20.17 1.42
CA SER A 253 -18.95 21.56 1.37
C SER A 253 -17.79 22.55 1.60
N TYR A 254 -16.85 22.19 2.48
CA TYR A 254 -15.62 22.97 2.68
C TYR A 254 -14.73 22.96 1.42
N TRP A 255 -14.58 21.82 0.76
CA TRP A 255 -13.90 21.74 -0.53
C TRP A 255 -14.60 22.57 -1.61
N SER A 256 -15.92 22.54 -1.68
CA SER A 256 -16.70 23.36 -2.62
C SER A 256 -16.38 24.84 -2.48
N LYS A 257 -16.24 25.35 -1.25
CA LYS A 257 -15.85 26.75 -0.99
C LYS A 257 -14.40 27.03 -1.39
N SER A 258 -13.52 26.06 -1.19
CA SER A 258 -12.08 26.16 -1.51
C SER A 258 -11.78 26.25 -3.02
N VAL A 259 -12.72 25.85 -3.89
CA VAL A 259 -12.56 25.93 -5.35
C VAL A 259 -12.34 27.37 -5.85
N GLY A 260 -12.90 28.36 -5.16
CA GLY A 260 -12.77 29.77 -5.56
C GLY A 260 -11.37 30.36 -5.34
N SER A 261 -10.53 29.74 -4.51
CA SER A 261 -9.22 30.27 -4.11
C SER A 261 -8.20 29.17 -3.86
N PRO A 262 -7.91 28.30 -4.85
CA PRO A 262 -6.98 27.19 -4.65
C PRO A 262 -5.56 27.72 -4.45
N LYS A 263 -4.78 27.04 -3.59
CA LYS A 263 -3.37 27.38 -3.35
C LYS A 263 -2.54 27.16 -4.62
N SER A 264 -1.38 27.80 -4.71
CA SER A 264 -0.50 27.67 -5.88
C SER A 264 0.27 26.34 -5.90
N ARG A 265 0.79 25.96 -7.08
CA ARG A 265 1.76 24.86 -7.27
C ARG A 265 2.92 24.91 -6.27
N LYS A 266 3.51 26.09 -6.06
CA LYS A 266 4.62 26.29 -5.11
C LYS A 266 4.22 25.97 -3.67
N ASN A 267 2.99 26.31 -3.27
CA ASN A 267 2.48 25.97 -1.95
C ASN A 267 2.26 24.46 -1.80
N ALA A 268 1.75 23.79 -2.83
CA ALA A 268 1.60 22.34 -2.85
C ALA A 268 2.95 21.64 -2.64
N HIS A 269 3.99 22.03 -3.40
CA HIS A 269 5.33 21.46 -3.25
C HIS A 269 5.89 21.67 -1.85
N LYS A 270 5.69 22.85 -1.26
CA LYS A 270 6.15 23.12 0.10
C LYS A 270 5.47 22.21 1.13
N LEU A 271 4.14 22.05 1.02
CA LEU A 271 3.37 21.19 1.93
C LEU A 271 3.74 19.72 1.75
N TRP A 272 3.79 19.26 0.51
CA TRP A 272 4.20 17.90 0.16
C TRP A 272 5.61 17.57 0.63
N ALA A 273 6.61 18.40 0.30
CA ALA A 273 7.99 18.12 0.69
C ALA A 273 8.21 18.12 2.21
N SER A 274 7.34 18.77 2.98
CA SER A 274 7.50 18.92 4.43
C SER A 274 7.32 17.64 5.25
N VAL A 275 6.68 16.62 4.68
CA VAL A 275 6.50 15.31 5.36
C VAL A 275 7.69 14.37 5.18
N PHE A 276 8.58 14.67 4.23
CA PHE A 276 9.73 13.83 3.92
C PHE A 276 10.98 14.36 4.62
N ASN A 277 11.82 13.44 5.10
CA ASN A 277 13.13 13.77 5.65
C ASN A 277 14.20 12.85 5.04
N LYS A 278 15.48 13.19 5.23
CA LYS A 278 16.63 12.46 4.66
C LYS A 278 16.79 11.00 5.11
N THR A 279 16.07 10.60 6.16
CA THR A 279 16.06 9.22 6.67
C THR A 279 14.83 8.44 6.22
N ASP A 280 13.93 9.09 5.48
CA ASP A 280 12.69 8.47 5.05
C ASP A 280 12.98 7.26 4.14
N PRO A 281 12.39 6.09 4.42
CA PRO A 281 12.63 4.90 3.63
C PRO A 281 12.21 5.09 2.17
N VAL A 282 11.31 6.02 1.82
CA VAL A 282 10.79 6.26 0.45
C VAL A 282 11.88 6.39 -0.61
N PHE A 283 13.01 7.00 -0.25
CA PHE A 283 14.14 7.21 -1.14
C PHE A 283 14.83 5.91 -1.55
N ALA A 284 14.61 4.80 -0.84
CA ALA A 284 15.09 3.48 -1.23
C ALA A 284 14.55 3.05 -2.61
N ILE A 285 13.43 3.59 -3.09
CA ILE A 285 12.93 3.30 -4.44
C ILE A 285 13.93 3.79 -5.48
N ILE A 286 14.44 5.02 -5.33
CA ILE A 286 15.34 5.68 -6.29
C ILE A 286 16.61 4.84 -6.49
N VAL A 287 17.30 4.49 -5.40
CA VAL A 287 18.57 3.75 -5.47
C VAL A 287 18.42 2.36 -6.12
N ASN A 288 17.23 1.76 -6.01
CA ASN A 288 16.96 0.43 -6.53
C ASN A 288 16.53 0.40 -8.01
N LEU A 289 16.18 1.54 -8.61
CA LEU A 289 15.86 1.61 -10.04
C LEU A 289 17.11 1.47 -10.91
N VAL A 290 16.98 0.76 -12.04
CA VAL A 290 18.10 0.43 -12.94
C VAL A 290 18.54 1.63 -13.78
N LYS A 291 17.61 2.36 -14.41
CA LYS A 291 17.95 3.42 -15.36
C LYS A 291 17.99 4.81 -14.70
N PRO A 292 18.92 5.69 -15.11
CA PRO A 292 18.98 7.08 -14.62
C PRO A 292 17.68 7.87 -14.80
N ARG A 293 17.01 7.70 -15.95
CA ARG A 293 15.76 8.42 -16.25
C ARG A 293 14.66 8.17 -15.21
N ASP A 294 14.54 6.91 -14.77
CA ASP A 294 13.50 6.51 -13.82
C ASP A 294 13.85 7.01 -12.41
N ARG A 295 15.13 6.98 -12.04
CA ARG A 295 15.62 7.56 -10.78
C ARG A 295 15.28 9.04 -10.69
N VAL A 296 15.58 9.79 -11.74
CA VAL A 296 15.33 11.23 -11.80
C VAL A 296 13.82 11.53 -11.74
N GLN A 297 12.99 10.79 -12.47
CA GLN A 297 11.54 10.97 -12.45
C GLN A 297 10.92 10.62 -11.10
N VAL A 298 11.32 9.51 -10.47
CA VAL A 298 10.81 9.13 -9.15
C VAL A 298 11.31 10.08 -8.07
N ALA A 299 12.56 10.55 -8.14
CA ALA A 299 13.07 11.58 -7.24
C ALA A 299 12.25 12.87 -7.37
N ARG A 300 11.94 13.29 -8.61
CA ARG A 300 11.08 14.44 -8.88
C ARG A 300 9.70 14.26 -8.25
N TYR A 301 9.08 13.10 -8.44
CA TYR A 301 7.79 12.78 -7.84
C TYR A 301 7.83 12.85 -6.31
N ILE A 302 8.84 12.25 -5.66
CA ILE A 302 8.95 12.27 -4.19
C ILE A 302 9.04 13.71 -3.68
N PHE A 303 9.73 14.61 -4.38
CA PHE A 303 9.87 16.00 -3.94
C PHE A 303 8.66 16.89 -4.22
N THR A 304 7.89 16.61 -5.27
CA THR A 304 6.81 17.51 -5.68
C THR A 304 5.42 16.95 -5.44
N GLY A 305 5.27 15.63 -5.39
CA GLY A 305 3.99 14.92 -5.30
C GLY A 305 3.15 15.00 -6.56
N GLU A 306 3.68 15.62 -7.61
CA GLU A 306 2.95 15.80 -8.85
C GLU A 306 2.88 14.43 -9.56
N PHE A 307 1.74 14.07 -10.16
CA PHE A 307 1.65 12.93 -11.09
C PHE A 307 0.44 13.10 -12.04
N PRO A 308 0.52 12.94 -13.37
CA PRO A 308 1.68 12.60 -14.23
C PRO A 308 2.40 13.82 -14.86
N LEU A 309 2.09 15.04 -14.41
CA LEU A 309 2.49 16.35 -14.96
C LEU A 309 4.01 16.73 -14.94
N MET A 310 4.95 15.81 -14.75
CA MET A 310 6.27 16.15 -14.12
C MET A 310 7.19 16.82 -15.12
N ASP A 311 7.03 16.33 -16.35
CA ASP A 311 7.79 16.68 -17.52
C ASP A 311 6.94 17.48 -18.52
N ASP A 312 5.70 17.85 -18.15
CA ASP A 312 4.90 18.75 -18.96
C ASP A 312 5.62 20.09 -19.05
N GLN A 313 5.79 20.59 -20.28
CA GLN A 313 6.30 21.94 -20.52
C GLN A 313 5.24 22.94 -20.05
N GLN A 314 5.32 23.26 -18.75
CA GLN A 314 4.65 24.36 -18.04
C GLN A 314 3.21 24.63 -18.52
N PRO A 315 2.21 23.86 -18.04
CA PRO A 315 0.87 24.41 -17.97
C PRO A 315 0.96 25.62 -17.05
N GLU A 316 0.92 26.83 -17.62
CA GLU A 316 0.62 28.02 -16.83
C GLU A 316 -0.65 27.71 -16.04
N ASN A 317 -0.66 28.04 -14.74
CA ASN A 317 -1.84 27.94 -13.88
C ASN A 317 -2.15 26.55 -13.24
N LEU A 318 -1.15 25.72 -12.94
CA LEU A 318 -1.35 24.59 -12.02
C LEU A 318 -1.74 25.06 -10.61
N VAL A 319 -2.69 24.36 -10.00
CA VAL A 319 -3.20 24.64 -8.65
C VAL A 319 -2.90 23.49 -7.70
N ALA A 320 -2.80 23.76 -6.41
CA ALA A 320 -2.69 22.73 -5.39
C ALA A 320 -3.95 21.86 -5.33
N SER A 321 -3.76 20.57 -5.07
CA SER A 321 -4.84 19.63 -4.80
C SER A 321 -5.67 20.11 -3.60
N ILE A 322 -6.95 20.40 -3.84
CA ILE A 322 -7.88 20.80 -2.78
C ILE A 322 -8.05 19.63 -1.81
N MET A 323 -8.20 18.41 -2.34
CA MET A 323 -8.39 17.23 -1.49
C MET A 323 -7.16 16.91 -0.63
N MET A 324 -5.92 17.19 -1.07
CA MET A 324 -4.76 16.91 -0.23
C MET A 324 -4.46 18.01 0.80
N PHE A 325 -4.77 19.28 0.48
CA PHE A 325 -4.22 20.42 1.23
C PHE A 325 -5.25 21.40 1.81
N ASN A 326 -6.53 21.22 1.51
CA ASN A 326 -7.63 22.03 2.04
C ASN A 326 -8.57 21.12 2.83
N CYS A 327 -8.15 20.75 4.03
CA CYS A 327 -8.96 19.99 4.98
C CYS A 327 -9.71 20.92 5.93
N SER A 328 -10.89 20.50 6.42
CA SER A 328 -11.65 21.23 7.45
C SER A 328 -10.96 21.10 8.82
N ASP A 329 -11.43 21.87 9.81
CA ASP A 329 -10.93 21.78 11.18
C ASP A 329 -10.97 20.33 11.70
N GLY A 330 -9.87 19.89 12.30
CA GLY A 330 -9.71 18.53 12.83
C GLY A 330 -9.06 17.51 11.89
N ILE A 331 -8.90 17.83 10.59
CA ILE A 331 -8.21 16.96 9.63
C ILE A 331 -6.92 17.63 9.17
N SER A 332 -5.79 17.01 9.47
CA SER A 332 -4.47 17.48 9.07
C SER A 332 -4.22 17.17 7.58
N PRO A 333 -3.81 18.17 6.76
CA PRO A 333 -3.48 17.93 5.36
C PRO A 333 -2.22 17.08 5.26
N HIS A 334 -2.26 16.03 4.41
CA HIS A 334 -1.17 15.12 4.05
C HIS A 334 0.03 15.18 5.02
N SER A 335 -0.08 14.46 6.13
CA SER A 335 0.80 14.56 7.30
C SER A 335 1.82 13.42 7.43
N THR A 336 1.83 12.50 6.46
CA THR A 336 2.69 11.31 6.45
C THR A 336 3.42 11.20 5.11
N SER A 337 4.57 10.53 5.10
CA SER A 337 5.40 10.34 3.89
C SER A 337 4.88 9.27 2.92
N GLU A 338 3.56 9.18 2.78
CA GLU A 338 2.89 8.27 1.87
C GLU A 338 2.99 8.75 0.41
N ILE A 339 3.11 7.84 -0.55
CA ILE A 339 3.14 8.16 -1.99
C ILE A 339 2.31 7.15 -2.78
N MET A 340 1.84 7.52 -3.98
CA MET A 340 1.01 6.67 -4.85
C MET A 340 1.63 5.28 -5.08
N LEU A 341 2.96 5.19 -5.18
CA LEU A 341 3.64 3.91 -5.42
C LEU A 341 3.36 2.87 -4.32
N HIS A 342 2.91 3.28 -3.12
CA HIS A 342 2.47 2.36 -2.06
C HIS A 342 1.26 1.54 -2.51
N LEU A 343 0.36 2.15 -3.31
CA LEU A 343 -0.87 1.54 -3.80
C LEU A 343 -0.67 0.68 -5.04
N MET A 344 0.37 0.97 -5.81
CA MET A 344 0.49 0.41 -7.15
C MET A 344 0.79 -1.10 -7.12
N PRO A 345 0.02 -1.93 -7.86
CA PRO A 345 0.20 -3.37 -7.91
C PRO A 345 1.33 -3.73 -8.87
N MET A 346 2.56 -3.69 -8.36
CA MET A 346 3.77 -3.93 -9.16
C MET A 346 3.75 -5.32 -9.83
N GLU A 347 3.16 -6.32 -9.19
CA GLU A 347 2.95 -7.65 -9.75
C GLU A 347 2.08 -7.66 -11.02
N SER A 348 1.21 -6.67 -11.18
CA SER A 348 0.38 -6.49 -12.37
C SER A 348 1.01 -5.52 -13.38
N ILE A 349 1.80 -4.55 -12.91
CA ILE A 349 2.42 -3.52 -13.74
C ILE A 349 3.67 -4.07 -14.42
N LEU A 350 4.63 -4.60 -13.65
CA LEU A 350 5.95 -4.96 -14.17
C LEU A 350 5.83 -5.95 -15.36
N PRO A 351 5.10 -7.08 -15.26
CA PRO A 351 5.05 -8.04 -16.37
C PRO A 351 4.55 -7.51 -17.72
N LYS A 352 3.83 -6.38 -17.74
CA LYS A 352 3.27 -5.79 -18.96
C LYS A 352 4.24 -4.89 -19.74
N TYR A 353 5.31 -4.40 -19.11
CA TYR A 353 6.19 -3.39 -19.70
C TYR A 353 7.64 -3.84 -19.74
N GLN A 354 8.44 -3.14 -20.54
CA GLN A 354 9.88 -3.36 -20.65
C GLN A 354 10.62 -2.09 -20.26
N CYS A 355 11.59 -2.22 -19.35
CA CYS A 355 12.35 -1.11 -18.79
C CYS A 355 13.09 -0.31 -19.86
N GLU A 356 13.44 -0.90 -21.00
CA GLU A 356 14.11 -0.26 -22.13
C GLU A 356 13.20 0.74 -22.85
N ASN A 357 11.91 0.45 -22.95
CA ASN A 357 10.98 1.13 -23.85
C ASN A 357 10.04 2.09 -23.12
N THR A 358 9.70 1.78 -21.86
CA THR A 358 8.72 2.54 -21.09
C THR A 358 9.38 3.03 -19.80
N ALA A 359 9.33 4.33 -19.54
CA ALA A 359 9.77 4.86 -18.25
C ALA A 359 8.90 4.31 -17.11
N PHE A 360 9.46 4.12 -15.92
CA PHE A 360 8.78 3.46 -14.81
C PHE A 360 7.46 4.15 -14.41
N LEU A 361 7.46 5.48 -14.29
CA LEU A 361 6.23 6.21 -13.97
C LEU A 361 5.22 6.21 -15.13
N ASN A 362 5.66 6.06 -16.38
CA ASN A 362 4.76 5.89 -17.51
C ASN A 362 4.10 4.51 -17.50
N ALA A 363 4.81 3.45 -17.08
CA ALA A 363 4.21 2.13 -16.88
C ALA A 363 3.10 2.16 -15.80
N VAL A 364 3.32 2.93 -14.73
CA VAL A 364 2.31 3.19 -13.70
C VAL A 364 1.12 3.97 -14.27
N TYR A 365 1.38 5.04 -15.03
CA TYR A 365 0.33 5.85 -15.67
C TYR A 365 -0.54 5.01 -16.60
N ASN A 366 0.08 4.24 -17.50
CA ASN A 366 -0.63 3.39 -18.46
C ASN A 366 -1.51 2.35 -17.76
N PHE A 367 -1.02 1.74 -16.67
CA PHE A 367 -1.84 0.85 -15.85
C PHE A 367 -3.07 1.55 -15.27
N LEU A 368 -2.88 2.74 -14.68
CA LEU A 368 -3.99 3.52 -14.12
C LEU A 368 -4.99 3.93 -15.19
N GLU A 369 -4.50 4.33 -16.36
CA GLU A 369 -5.35 4.72 -17.48
C GLU A 369 -6.24 3.56 -17.94
N GLU A 370 -5.66 2.38 -18.18
CA GLU A 370 -6.38 1.15 -18.52
C GLU A 370 -7.39 0.76 -17.43
N ALA A 371 -6.95 0.79 -16.17
CA ALA A 371 -7.77 0.34 -15.04
C ALA A 371 -8.96 1.27 -14.78
N ILE A 372 -8.76 2.59 -14.86
CA ILE A 372 -9.83 3.58 -14.69
C ILE A 372 -10.79 3.53 -15.89
N ALA A 373 -10.27 3.36 -17.12
CA ALA A 373 -11.11 3.15 -18.30
C ALA A 373 -12.02 1.92 -18.11
N LYS A 374 -11.46 0.81 -17.67
CA LYS A 374 -12.20 -0.42 -17.34
C LYS A 374 -13.30 -0.16 -16.30
N VAL A 375 -12.98 0.46 -15.17
CA VAL A 375 -13.99 0.77 -14.13
C VAL A 375 -15.08 1.70 -14.67
N ARG A 376 -14.73 2.69 -15.50
CA ARG A 376 -15.71 3.54 -16.19
C ARG A 376 -16.66 2.73 -17.06
N THR A 377 -16.17 1.78 -17.84
CA THR A 377 -17.03 0.92 -18.67
C THR A 377 -18.00 0.09 -17.85
N TRP A 378 -17.67 -0.28 -16.61
CA TRP A 378 -18.62 -1.00 -15.75
C TRP A 378 -19.67 -0.09 -15.13
N LEU A 379 -19.30 1.15 -14.79
CA LEU A 379 -20.23 2.15 -14.25
C LEU A 379 -21.15 2.72 -15.33
N LEU A 380 -20.65 2.83 -16.56
CA LEU A 380 -21.32 3.39 -17.72
C LEU A 380 -21.20 2.43 -18.91
N PRO A 381 -21.85 1.25 -18.84
CA PRO A 381 -21.75 0.21 -19.86
C PRO A 381 -22.25 0.73 -21.23
N PRO A 382 -21.44 0.60 -22.29
CA PRO A 382 -21.91 0.78 -23.67
C PRO A 382 -23.09 -0.12 -24.01
N VAL A 383 -23.84 0.22 -25.05
CA VAL A 383 -24.92 -0.63 -25.56
C VAL A 383 -24.36 -1.99 -25.95
N GLY A 384 -24.98 -3.06 -25.46
CA GLY A 384 -24.56 -4.45 -25.70
C GLY A 384 -23.57 -5.01 -24.68
N GLU A 385 -22.99 -4.19 -23.80
CA GLU A 385 -22.13 -4.67 -22.71
C GLU A 385 -22.96 -5.13 -21.50
N THR A 386 -22.59 -6.30 -20.98
CA THR A 386 -23.34 -6.97 -19.90
C THR A 386 -22.74 -6.75 -18.52
N LYS A 387 -21.44 -6.44 -18.43
CA LYS A 387 -20.76 -6.23 -17.14
C LYS A 387 -21.12 -4.86 -16.59
N LYS A 388 -21.72 -4.83 -15.40
CA LYS A 388 -22.20 -3.60 -14.76
C LYS A 388 -21.86 -3.60 -13.28
N ILE A 389 -21.56 -2.42 -12.74
CA ILE A 389 -21.31 -2.25 -11.30
C ILE A 389 -22.07 -1.04 -10.74
N GLU A 390 -22.62 -1.21 -9.55
CA GLU A 390 -23.10 -0.13 -8.69
C GLU A 390 -22.18 0.00 -7.48
N ILE A 391 -21.88 1.24 -7.09
CA ILE A 391 -20.97 1.55 -5.99
C ILE A 391 -21.71 2.42 -4.97
N TYR A 392 -21.66 2.01 -3.70
CA TYR A 392 -22.22 2.71 -2.55
C TYR A 392 -21.16 2.84 -1.46
N LEU A 393 -21.00 4.03 -0.89
CA LEU A 393 -19.89 4.35 0.01
C LEU A 393 -20.45 5.01 1.27
N HIS A 394 -20.15 4.42 2.42
CA HIS A 394 -20.73 4.81 3.70
C HIS A 394 -19.63 5.12 4.72
N PHE A 395 -19.79 6.24 5.43
CA PHE A 395 -18.98 6.55 6.60
C PHE A 395 -19.54 5.81 7.81
N GLN A 396 -18.88 4.74 8.22
CA GLN A 396 -19.30 3.91 9.33
C GLN A 396 -18.17 2.99 9.81
N TRP A 397 -17.97 2.91 11.12
CA TRP A 397 -17.12 1.91 11.75
C TRP A 397 -17.86 0.57 11.85
N VAL A 398 -17.26 -0.50 11.31
CA VAL A 398 -17.77 -1.87 11.44
C VAL A 398 -17.07 -2.54 12.61
N THR A 399 -17.75 -2.63 13.76
CA THR A 399 -17.22 -3.20 15.00
C THR A 399 -18.21 -4.17 15.63
N ASN A 400 -17.73 -4.98 16.58
CA ASN A 400 -18.58 -5.93 17.32
C ASN A 400 -19.65 -5.25 18.20
N ASP A 401 -19.56 -3.94 18.41
CA ASP A 401 -20.42 -3.19 19.34
C ASP A 401 -21.66 -2.60 18.65
N ASN A 402 -21.81 -2.78 17.33
CA ASN A 402 -22.96 -2.29 16.56
C ASN A 402 -23.76 -3.45 15.91
N PRO A 403 -24.56 -4.21 16.68
CA PRO A 403 -25.28 -5.38 16.18
C PRO A 403 -26.30 -5.06 15.07
N GLU A 404 -26.88 -3.85 15.07
CA GLU A 404 -27.83 -3.43 14.03
C GLU A 404 -27.13 -3.31 12.67
N LEU A 405 -25.94 -2.69 12.63
CA LEU A 405 -25.12 -2.61 11.42
C LEU A 405 -24.67 -4.00 10.95
N LEU A 406 -24.17 -4.85 11.86
CA LEU A 406 -23.73 -6.20 11.49
C LEU A 406 -24.87 -7.03 10.90
N THR A 407 -26.07 -6.90 11.48
CA THR A 407 -27.30 -7.52 10.94
C THR A 407 -27.64 -6.96 9.56
N SER A 408 -27.56 -5.65 9.36
CA SER A 408 -27.77 -5.03 8.05
C SER A 408 -26.76 -5.51 7.00
N ILE A 409 -25.49 -5.71 7.37
CA ILE A 409 -24.47 -6.24 6.47
C ILE A 409 -24.76 -7.70 6.13
N ARG A 410 -25.11 -8.52 7.13
CA ARG A 410 -25.46 -9.93 6.94
C ARG A 410 -26.66 -10.12 6.00
N GLN A 411 -27.66 -9.24 6.10
CA GLN A 411 -28.83 -9.24 5.22
C GLN A 411 -28.52 -8.99 3.75
N LEU A 412 -27.33 -8.47 3.42
CA LEU A 412 -26.89 -8.29 2.03
C LEU A 412 -26.55 -9.61 1.34
N ASP A 413 -26.40 -10.71 2.09
CA ASP A 413 -26.00 -12.03 1.59
C ASP A 413 -24.79 -11.94 0.63
N SER A 414 -23.76 -11.22 1.09
CA SER A 414 -22.62 -10.90 0.25
C SER A 414 -21.82 -12.14 -0.14
N SER A 415 -21.48 -12.24 -1.42
CA SER A 415 -20.62 -13.29 -1.96
C SER A 415 -19.20 -13.19 -1.42
N THR A 416 -18.72 -11.96 -1.23
CA THR A 416 -17.39 -11.68 -0.72
C THR A 416 -17.39 -10.47 0.22
N ILE A 417 -16.55 -10.50 1.25
CA ILE A 417 -16.28 -9.34 2.10
C ILE A 417 -14.76 -9.14 2.20
N SER A 418 -14.26 -7.95 1.87
CA SER A 418 -12.87 -7.57 2.12
C SER A 418 -12.73 -6.73 3.38
N TRP A 419 -11.74 -7.03 4.21
CA TRP A 419 -11.55 -6.47 5.55
C TRP A 419 -10.28 -5.63 5.70
N SER A 420 -9.63 -5.27 4.60
CA SER A 420 -8.36 -4.52 4.63
C SER A 420 -7.37 -5.13 5.64
N ASN A 421 -6.73 -4.30 6.48
CA ASN A 421 -5.86 -4.69 7.57
C ASN A 421 -6.51 -4.67 8.96
N ILE A 422 -7.85 -4.76 9.05
CA ILE A 422 -8.59 -4.72 10.32
C ILE A 422 -8.15 -5.84 11.27
N CYS A 423 -7.73 -6.99 10.75
CA CYS A 423 -7.20 -8.10 11.54
C CYS A 423 -5.98 -7.73 12.39
N ASP A 424 -5.25 -6.66 12.04
CA ASP A 424 -4.06 -6.18 12.79
C ASP A 424 -4.42 -5.35 14.04
N TYR A 425 -5.70 -5.04 14.24
CA TYR A 425 -6.22 -4.20 15.32
C TYR A 425 -7.14 -4.97 16.28
N LEU A 426 -7.47 -6.22 15.99
CA LEU A 426 -8.32 -7.07 16.80
C LEU A 426 -7.60 -8.38 17.12
N CYS A 427 -7.79 -8.91 18.33
CA CYS A 427 -7.35 -10.28 18.59
C CYS A 427 -8.15 -11.26 17.70
N ALA A 428 -7.53 -12.39 17.35
CA ALA A 428 -8.12 -13.37 16.43
C ALA A 428 -9.56 -13.74 16.82
N HIS A 429 -9.83 -13.98 18.11
CA HIS A 429 -11.17 -14.28 18.61
C HIS A 429 -12.20 -13.18 18.28
N ASN A 430 -11.92 -11.92 18.61
CA ASN A 430 -12.83 -10.81 18.37
C ASN A 430 -13.00 -10.53 16.88
N PHE A 431 -11.94 -10.73 16.08
CA PHE A 431 -12.05 -10.59 14.64
C PHE A 431 -12.93 -11.68 14.04
N HIS A 432 -12.73 -12.96 14.39
CA HIS A 432 -13.60 -14.05 13.93
C HIS A 432 -15.07 -13.85 14.32
N LYS A 433 -15.35 -13.34 15.53
CA LYS A 433 -16.70 -12.94 15.94
C LYS A 433 -17.31 -11.90 15.01
N LEU A 434 -16.54 -10.88 14.65
CA LEU A 434 -16.96 -9.83 13.72
C LEU A 434 -17.27 -10.39 12.33
N LEU A 435 -16.40 -11.24 11.82
CA LEU A 435 -16.57 -11.87 10.51
C LEU A 435 -17.88 -12.66 10.45
N GLN A 436 -18.11 -13.56 11.41
CA GLN A 436 -19.28 -14.44 11.45
C GLN A 436 -20.59 -13.66 11.61
N ALA A 437 -20.56 -12.53 12.33
CA ALA A 437 -21.72 -11.66 12.46
C ALA A 437 -22.17 -11.04 11.12
N CYS A 438 -21.24 -10.86 10.18
CA CYS A 438 -21.50 -10.32 8.85
C CYS A 438 -21.66 -11.41 7.75
N SER A 439 -21.26 -12.66 8.01
CA SER A 439 -21.25 -13.73 7.00
C SER A 439 -22.65 -14.20 6.61
N GLY A 440 -22.87 -14.37 5.30
CA GLY A 440 -23.84 -15.32 4.73
C GLY A 440 -23.21 -16.71 4.55
N ASN A 441 -24.02 -17.69 4.16
CA ASN A 441 -23.61 -19.12 4.14
C ASN A 441 -22.39 -19.41 3.27
N ASP A 442 -22.24 -18.69 2.16
CA ASP A 442 -21.16 -18.90 1.18
C ASP A 442 -20.19 -17.70 1.09
N THR A 443 -20.23 -16.80 2.08
CA THR A 443 -19.39 -15.60 2.06
C THR A 443 -17.90 -15.95 2.11
N VAL A 444 -17.16 -15.49 1.10
CA VAL A 444 -15.69 -15.55 1.10
C VAL A 444 -15.13 -14.28 1.74
N HIS A 445 -14.35 -14.44 2.79
CA HIS A 445 -13.64 -13.37 3.47
C HIS A 445 -12.26 -13.18 2.84
N ILE A 446 -11.90 -11.91 2.65
CA ILE A 446 -10.63 -11.47 2.08
C ILE A 446 -10.00 -10.50 3.07
N MET A 447 -8.81 -10.79 3.57
CA MET A 447 -8.12 -9.91 4.50
C MET A 447 -6.62 -9.83 4.19
N SER A 448 -5.99 -8.77 4.67
CA SER A 448 -4.58 -8.52 4.47
C SER A 448 -3.92 -8.10 5.78
N SER A 449 -3.06 -8.94 6.36
CA SER A 449 -2.28 -8.53 7.54
C SER A 449 -0.96 -7.90 7.12
N MET A 450 -0.65 -6.72 7.68
CA MET A 450 0.64 -6.04 7.53
C MET A 450 1.56 -6.27 8.72
N ASN A 451 1.00 -6.68 9.87
CA ASN A 451 1.69 -6.69 11.15
C ASN A 451 1.78 -8.07 11.81
N TRP A 452 1.27 -9.14 11.18
CA TRP A 452 1.26 -10.48 11.78
C TRP A 452 2.64 -10.98 12.27
N THR A 453 3.73 -10.64 11.57
CA THR A 453 5.10 -11.03 12.00
C THR A 453 5.53 -10.36 13.30
N THR A 454 4.89 -9.25 13.67
CA THR A 454 5.13 -8.58 14.95
C THR A 454 4.65 -9.39 16.15
N GLU A 455 3.83 -10.42 15.92
CA GLU A 455 3.27 -11.31 16.95
C GLU A 455 4.02 -12.64 17.07
N VAL A 456 4.87 -13.01 16.11
CA VAL A 456 5.49 -14.35 16.05
C VAL A 456 6.97 -14.28 16.38
N PHE A 457 7.41 -15.03 17.39
CA PHE A 457 8.84 -15.18 17.70
C PHE A 457 9.56 -15.93 16.57
N GLY A 458 10.69 -15.39 16.12
CA GLY A 458 11.44 -15.89 14.97
C GLY A 458 11.06 -15.21 13.64
N GLY A 459 10.03 -14.36 13.63
CA GLY A 459 9.61 -13.57 12.47
C GLY A 459 10.49 -12.36 12.14
N SER A 460 11.45 -12.03 13.02
CA SER A 460 12.41 -10.93 12.80
C SER A 460 13.84 -11.35 13.07
N ILE A 461 14.77 -10.75 12.33
CA ILE A 461 16.21 -10.95 12.53
C ILE A 461 16.67 -10.53 13.94
N MET A 462 15.90 -9.68 14.63
CA MET A 462 16.18 -9.30 16.01
C MET A 462 16.06 -10.46 17.01
N ASP A 463 15.27 -11.48 16.68
CA ASP A 463 14.99 -12.62 17.57
C ASP A 463 16.16 -13.63 17.63
N TYR A 464 17.20 -13.40 16.83
CA TYR A 464 18.34 -14.31 16.66
C TYR A 464 19.64 -13.70 17.20
N ASP A 465 20.56 -14.57 17.61
CA ASP A 465 21.93 -14.19 17.99
C ASP A 465 22.78 -13.69 16.80
N ASN A 466 23.89 -13.01 17.09
CA ASN A 466 24.76 -12.39 16.10
C ASN A 466 25.30 -13.37 15.04
N THR A 467 25.57 -14.62 15.43
CA THR A 467 26.11 -15.63 14.51
C THR A 467 25.07 -16.02 13.47
N LYS A 468 23.80 -16.18 13.89
CA LYS A 468 22.68 -16.51 13.00
C LYS A 468 22.26 -15.34 12.12
N ARG A 469 22.29 -14.10 12.63
CA ARG A 469 21.92 -12.88 11.88
C ARG A 469 22.67 -12.76 10.55
N ASN A 470 23.97 -13.05 10.54
CA ASN A 470 24.80 -12.96 9.33
C ASN A 470 24.35 -13.94 8.24
N LYS A 471 24.04 -15.18 8.66
CA LYS A 471 23.57 -16.23 7.76
C LYS A 471 22.19 -15.88 7.19
N ILE A 472 21.26 -15.46 8.05
CA ILE A 472 19.90 -15.05 7.65
C ILE A 472 19.96 -13.94 6.60
N LEU A 473 20.74 -12.87 6.83
CA LEU A 473 20.86 -11.76 5.89
C LEU A 473 21.45 -12.22 4.54
N THR A 474 22.45 -13.11 4.57
CA THR A 474 23.06 -13.68 3.36
C THR A 474 22.06 -14.52 2.58
N ASP A 475 21.33 -15.41 3.25
CA ASP A 475 20.33 -16.28 2.65
C ASP A 475 19.16 -15.46 2.08
N ALA A 476 18.74 -14.40 2.77
CA ALA A 476 17.70 -13.49 2.31
C ALA A 476 18.11 -12.72 1.05
N ARG A 477 19.34 -12.20 0.99
CA ARG A 477 19.87 -11.56 -0.23
C ARG A 477 19.92 -12.53 -1.40
N LYS A 478 20.39 -13.76 -1.16
CA LYS A 478 20.42 -14.80 -2.20
C LYS A 478 19.02 -15.11 -2.71
N MET A 479 18.05 -15.28 -1.80
CA MET A 479 16.64 -15.51 -2.16
C MET A 479 16.11 -14.40 -3.07
N ILE A 480 16.26 -13.13 -2.67
CA ILE A 480 15.82 -11.96 -3.46
C ILE A 480 16.49 -11.93 -4.83
N GLN A 481 17.81 -12.15 -4.88
CA GLN A 481 18.56 -12.20 -6.12
C GLN A 481 18.02 -13.28 -7.06
N THR A 482 17.74 -14.48 -6.54
CA THR A 482 17.25 -15.60 -7.36
C THR A 482 15.80 -15.45 -7.81
N SER A 483 14.94 -14.79 -7.02
CA SER A 483 13.54 -14.58 -7.39
C SER A 483 13.31 -13.32 -8.24
N GLY A 484 14.31 -12.45 -8.36
CA GLY A 484 14.11 -11.11 -8.90
C GLY A 484 13.59 -11.07 -10.33
N GLN A 485 14.12 -11.91 -11.21
CA GLN A 485 13.68 -11.99 -12.61
C GLN A 485 12.22 -12.45 -12.74
N ALA A 486 11.73 -13.27 -11.81
CA ALA A 486 10.34 -13.73 -11.82
C ALA A 486 9.37 -12.65 -11.29
N ILE A 487 9.83 -11.81 -10.36
CA ILE A 487 9.02 -10.74 -9.74
C ILE A 487 8.99 -9.49 -10.63
N ASP A 488 10.11 -9.15 -11.28
CA ASP A 488 10.27 -8.02 -12.19
C ASP A 488 10.91 -8.51 -13.50
N PRO A 489 10.12 -9.17 -14.37
CA PRO A 489 10.60 -9.59 -15.67
C PRO A 489 10.95 -8.39 -16.59
N SER A 490 10.50 -7.17 -16.25
CA SER A 490 10.77 -5.94 -17.00
C SER A 490 12.18 -5.40 -16.81
N GLY A 491 12.81 -5.72 -15.67
CA GLY A 491 14.12 -5.20 -15.30
C GLY A 491 14.13 -3.74 -14.84
N TYR A 492 13.06 -3.25 -14.21
CA TYR A 492 13.05 -1.90 -13.63
C TYR A 492 13.96 -1.77 -12.39
N PHE A 493 14.16 -2.86 -11.64
CA PHE A 493 14.83 -2.84 -10.34
C PHE A 493 16.06 -3.74 -10.23
N ARG A 494 16.98 -3.36 -9.34
CA ARG A 494 18.26 -4.04 -9.10
C ARG A 494 18.16 -5.09 -7.99
N TYR A 495 17.85 -6.33 -8.34
CA TYR A 495 17.75 -7.42 -7.36
C TYR A 495 19.08 -8.01 -6.90
N ALA A 496 20.09 -7.99 -7.77
CA ALA A 496 21.41 -8.50 -7.42
C ALA A 496 22.12 -7.65 -6.35
N GLN A 497 21.74 -6.37 -6.22
CA GLN A 497 22.36 -5.40 -5.31
C GLN A 497 21.30 -4.52 -4.67
N ILE A 498 20.35 -5.17 -3.99
CA ILE A 498 19.24 -4.47 -3.40
C ILE A 498 19.69 -3.63 -2.21
N MET A 499 19.37 -2.33 -2.25
CA MET A 499 19.75 -1.35 -1.24
C MET A 499 18.54 -1.07 -0.35
N LYS A 500 18.50 -1.75 0.81
CA LYS A 500 17.43 -1.59 1.79
C LYS A 500 17.92 -1.94 3.19
N HIS A 501 17.18 -1.51 4.20
CA HIS A 501 17.52 -1.81 5.59
C HIS A 501 17.64 -3.34 5.83
N PRO A 502 18.66 -3.82 6.56
CA PRO A 502 18.89 -5.25 6.80
C PRO A 502 17.72 -5.99 7.46
N HIS A 503 16.98 -5.32 8.37
CA HIS A 503 15.73 -5.84 8.91
C HIS A 503 14.77 -6.20 7.78
N ASN A 504 14.48 -5.24 6.89
CA ASN A 504 13.54 -5.41 5.80
C ASN A 504 13.94 -6.55 4.85
N ILE A 505 15.23 -6.69 4.50
CA ILE A 505 15.71 -7.80 3.67
C ILE A 505 15.50 -9.14 4.37
N SER A 506 15.93 -9.25 5.62
CA SER A 506 15.92 -10.50 6.38
C SER A 506 14.51 -10.95 6.75
N ASN A 507 13.65 -9.98 7.08
CA ASN A 507 12.26 -10.18 7.46
C ASN A 507 11.45 -10.87 6.35
N VAL A 508 11.75 -10.65 5.05
CA VAL A 508 11.08 -11.39 3.96
C VAL A 508 11.30 -12.89 4.09
N LEU A 509 12.55 -13.30 4.33
CA LEU A 509 12.91 -14.70 4.48
C LEU A 509 12.26 -15.30 5.73
N LEU A 510 12.34 -14.59 6.85
CA LEU A 510 11.83 -15.06 8.13
C LEU A 510 10.31 -15.15 8.18
N ALA A 511 9.60 -14.21 7.54
CA ALA A 511 8.14 -14.30 7.38
C ALA A 511 7.75 -15.65 6.77
N ARG A 512 8.39 -16.07 5.68
CA ARG A 512 8.10 -17.36 5.05
C ARG A 512 8.25 -18.55 6.01
N SER A 513 9.23 -18.51 6.92
CA SER A 513 9.44 -19.59 7.90
C SER A 513 8.44 -19.60 9.05
N VAL A 514 7.79 -18.47 9.35
CA VAL A 514 6.85 -18.37 10.48
C VAL A 514 5.37 -18.29 10.08
N LYS A 515 5.07 -18.17 8.77
CA LYS A 515 3.71 -18.00 8.22
C LYS A 515 2.71 -19.03 8.74
N GLU A 516 3.06 -20.31 8.67
CA GLU A 516 2.15 -21.39 9.05
C GLU A 516 1.84 -21.39 10.56
N TYR A 517 2.79 -20.99 11.41
CA TYR A 517 2.55 -20.88 12.86
C TYR A 517 1.49 -19.82 13.17
N TRP A 518 1.57 -18.67 12.50
CA TRP A 518 0.58 -17.62 12.68
C TRP A 518 -0.78 -18.01 12.12
N LEU A 519 -0.85 -18.61 10.93
CA LEU A 519 -2.11 -19.10 10.34
C LEU A 519 -2.81 -20.11 11.27
N ASN A 520 -2.05 -21.07 11.81
CA ASN A 520 -2.58 -22.08 12.74
C ASN A 520 -3.10 -21.46 14.04
N TYR A 521 -2.46 -20.40 14.54
CA TYR A 521 -2.95 -19.66 15.69
C TYR A 521 -4.20 -18.85 15.35
N PHE A 522 -4.17 -18.10 14.25
CA PHE A 522 -5.25 -17.22 13.82
C PHE A 522 -6.55 -17.99 13.65
N PHE A 523 -6.52 -19.12 12.94
CA PHE A 523 -7.68 -19.98 12.68
C PHE A 523 -7.95 -21.02 13.78
N ARG A 524 -7.28 -20.95 14.93
CA ARG A 524 -7.44 -21.95 15.99
C ARG A 524 -8.89 -22.03 16.46
N GLY A 525 -9.47 -23.22 16.39
CA GLY A 525 -10.85 -23.48 16.81
C GLY A 525 -11.92 -22.95 15.85
N GLN A 526 -11.54 -22.51 14.65
CA GLN A 526 -12.46 -22.09 13.61
C GLN A 526 -12.64 -23.21 12.58
N ASP A 527 -13.88 -23.45 12.14
CA ASP A 527 -14.18 -24.40 11.06
C ASP A 527 -14.22 -23.65 9.72
N VAL A 528 -13.04 -23.53 9.08
CA VAL A 528 -12.84 -22.73 7.87
C VAL A 528 -12.21 -23.56 6.75
N ASN A 529 -12.54 -23.21 5.52
CA ASN A 529 -11.81 -23.60 4.33
C ASN A 529 -10.93 -22.43 3.87
N ILE A 530 -9.61 -22.58 3.97
CA ILE A 530 -8.64 -21.59 3.49
C ILE A 530 -8.45 -21.79 1.99
N ILE A 531 -8.90 -20.81 1.20
CA ILE A 531 -8.86 -20.83 -0.27
C ILE A 531 -7.48 -20.41 -0.78
N ASP A 532 -6.91 -19.35 -0.20
CA ASP A 532 -5.56 -18.88 -0.52
C ASP A 532 -4.96 -18.19 0.72
N ALA A 533 -3.67 -18.39 0.96
CA ALA A 533 -2.91 -17.71 2.00
C ALA A 533 -1.54 -17.34 1.42
N SER A 534 -1.53 -16.24 0.69
CA SER A 534 -0.41 -15.80 -0.12
C SER A 534 0.27 -14.57 0.47
N PHE A 535 1.59 -14.56 0.33
CA PHE A 535 2.46 -13.50 0.79
C PHE A 535 3.07 -12.85 -0.44
N LEU A 536 2.85 -11.55 -0.64
CA LEU A 536 3.46 -10.80 -1.74
C LEU A 536 4.91 -10.50 -1.35
N PRO A 537 5.89 -11.26 -1.86
CA PRO A 537 7.13 -11.42 -1.14
C PRO A 537 8.04 -10.20 -1.19
N TYR A 538 7.81 -9.29 -2.11
CA TYR A 538 8.64 -8.13 -2.27
C TYR A 538 7.98 -7.13 -3.21
N ALA A 539 7.59 -5.96 -2.72
CA ALA A 539 7.37 -4.81 -3.59
C ALA A 539 8.58 -3.89 -3.46
N HIS A 540 9.04 -3.41 -4.61
CA HIS A 540 10.18 -2.49 -4.75
C HIS A 540 10.01 -1.14 -4.09
N THR A 541 8.81 -0.87 -3.62
CA THR A 541 8.49 0.26 -2.79
C THR A 541 9.23 0.15 -1.45
N HIS A 542 9.55 1.27 -0.85
CA HIS A 542 10.31 1.39 0.39
C HIS A 542 9.76 0.61 1.58
N GLN A 543 8.48 0.21 1.57
CA GLN A 543 7.94 -0.77 2.50
C GLN A 543 8.20 -2.18 1.97
N VAL A 544 9.00 -2.98 2.68
CA VAL A 544 8.93 -4.44 2.47
C VAL A 544 7.61 -4.86 3.06
N HIS A 545 6.61 -5.02 2.21
CA HIS A 545 5.34 -5.51 2.67
C HIS A 545 5.52 -6.99 3.00
N GLN A 546 5.50 -7.32 4.29
CA GLN A 546 5.22 -8.68 4.71
C GLN A 546 3.71 -8.98 4.58
N LEU A 547 3.04 -8.39 3.58
CA LEU A 547 1.60 -8.43 3.45
C LEU A 547 1.16 -9.87 3.24
N LEU A 548 0.38 -10.39 4.19
CA LEU A 548 -0.21 -11.70 4.13
C LEU A 548 -1.68 -11.54 3.74
N ASN A 549 -1.99 -11.89 2.50
CA ASN A 549 -3.34 -11.90 1.96
C ASN A 549 -3.95 -13.28 2.17
N ILE A 550 -5.17 -13.32 2.71
CA ILE A 550 -5.85 -14.56 3.05
C ILE A 550 -7.28 -14.52 2.55
N PHE A 551 -7.66 -15.57 1.85
CA PHE A 551 -8.98 -15.84 1.31
C PHE A 551 -9.51 -17.09 1.99
N PHE A 552 -10.67 -17.03 2.63
CA PHE A 552 -11.25 -18.17 3.31
C PHE A 552 -12.76 -18.04 3.43
N LYS A 553 -13.42 -19.17 3.70
CA LYS A 553 -14.84 -19.19 4.04
C LYS A 553 -15.08 -20.09 5.25
N TYR A 554 -16.13 -19.82 6.01
CA TYR A 554 -16.55 -20.73 7.07
C TYR A 554 -17.28 -21.93 6.47
N ASN A 555 -17.02 -23.13 6.97
CA ASN A 555 -17.77 -24.33 6.55
C ASN A 555 -19.15 -24.36 7.20
N LYS A 556 -19.25 -23.82 8.42
CA LYS A 556 -20.48 -23.58 9.16
C LYS A 556 -20.37 -22.25 9.88
N ILE A 557 -21.43 -21.45 9.79
CA ILE A 557 -21.57 -20.25 10.63
C ILE A 557 -22.07 -20.71 12.00
N LEU A 558 -21.36 -20.34 13.06
CA LEU A 558 -21.74 -20.67 14.44
C LEU A 558 -22.77 -19.69 14.99
#